data_AF-A0ABD4KUW6-F1
#
_entry.id   AF-A0ABD4KUW6-F1
#
_cell.length_a   1.000
_cell.length_b   1.000
_cell.length_c   1.000
_cell.angle_alpha   90.00
_cell.angle_beta   90.00
_cell.angle_gamma   90.00
#
_symmetry.space_group_name_H-M   'P 1'
#
loop_
_entity.id
_entity.type
_entity.pdbx_description
1 polymer ?
#
loop_
_entity_poly.entity_id
_entity_poly.type
_entity_poly.pdbx_seq_one_letter_code
_entity_poly.pdbx_strand_id
1 'polypeptide(L)'
;KITSGSTSEVADFVDQVYASIVTAGTHKAPSIKVAEAAKVIENTQRDLNIAVINEFAKIFNRLGIDTEAVLKAAGTKWNFLHFKPGLVGGHCISVDPYYLTHKAQEV
;
A
#
# COMPACT_ATOMS: atom_id res chain seq x y z
N LYS A 1 11.57 -2.49 -7.22
CA LYS A 1 10.68 -3.68 -7.41
C LYS A 1 11.03 -4.76 -6.40
N ILE A 2 10.07 -5.34 -5.68
CA ILE A 2 10.34 -6.51 -4.81
C ILE A 2 10.39 -7.78 -5.67
N THR A 3 11.39 -8.64 -5.44
CA THR A 3 11.61 -9.94 -6.09
C THR A 3 11.74 -11.03 -5.02
N SER A 4 11.43 -12.28 -5.37
CA SER A 4 11.63 -13.45 -4.50
C SER A 4 11.63 -14.72 -5.36
N GLY A 5 12.05 -15.85 -4.78
CA GLY A 5 12.06 -17.16 -5.44
C GLY A 5 11.78 -18.29 -4.45
N SER A 6 11.40 -19.45 -4.97
CA SER A 6 11.12 -20.65 -4.17
C SER A 6 12.38 -21.30 -3.60
N THR A 7 13.54 -21.02 -4.21
CA THR A 7 14.89 -21.36 -3.72
C THR A 7 15.81 -20.15 -3.84
N SER A 8 16.99 -20.22 -3.22
CA SER A 8 18.04 -19.21 -3.32
C SER A 8 18.44 -18.91 -4.76
N GLU A 9 18.68 -19.96 -5.55
CA GLU A 9 19.16 -19.87 -6.93
C GLU A 9 18.11 -19.21 -7.83
N VAL A 10 16.84 -19.57 -7.62
CA VAL A 10 15.72 -18.96 -8.35
C VAL A 10 15.55 -17.50 -7.95
N ALA A 11 15.67 -17.17 -6.66
CA ALA A 11 15.56 -15.80 -6.18
C ALA A 11 16.66 -14.91 -6.78
N ASP A 12 17.88 -15.41 -6.88
CA ASP A 12 19.02 -14.72 -7.51
C ASP A 12 18.78 -14.50 -9.01
N PHE A 13 18.36 -15.54 -9.72
CA PHE A 13 18.07 -15.44 -11.15
C PHE A 13 16.96 -14.42 -11.44
N VAL A 14 15.83 -14.52 -10.73
CA VAL A 14 14.70 -13.60 -10.91
C VAL A 14 15.12 -12.15 -10.61
N ASP A 15 15.88 -11.94 -9.53
CA ASP A 15 16.35 -10.61 -9.17
C ASP A 15 17.26 -10.00 -10.24
N GLN A 16 18.21 -10.78 -10.78
CA GLN A 16 19.09 -10.34 -11.87
C GLN A 16 18.31 -9.98 -13.13
N VAL A 17 17.31 -10.78 -13.51
CA VAL A 17 16.45 -10.50 -14.67
C VAL A 17 15.76 -9.15 -14.50
N TYR A 18 15.10 -8.91 -13.35
CA TYR A 18 14.43 -7.62 -13.11
C TYR A 18 15.43 -6.46 -12.98
N ALA A 19 16.58 -6.67 -12.35
CA ALA A 19 17.62 -5.65 -12.19
C ALA A 19 18.20 -5.19 -13.54
N SER A 20 18.20 -6.05 -14.57
CA SER A 20 18.66 -5.69 -15.92
C SER A 20 17.80 -4.62 -16.61
N ILE A 21 16.54 -4.44 -16.19
CA ILE A 21 15.59 -3.51 -16.81
C ILE A 21 15.02 -2.46 -15.85
N VAL A 22 14.97 -2.72 -14.54
CA VAL A 22 14.40 -1.80 -13.55
C VAL A 22 15.49 -0.86 -13.02
N THR A 23 15.62 0.31 -13.65
CA THR A 23 16.62 1.33 -13.28
C THR A 23 16.45 1.88 -11.86
N ALA A 24 15.22 1.90 -11.33
CA ALA A 24 14.94 2.30 -9.94
C ALA A 24 15.41 1.27 -8.88
N GLY A 25 15.93 0.12 -9.32
CA GLY A 25 16.44 -0.93 -8.46
C GLY A 25 15.42 -2.02 -8.09
N THR A 26 15.97 -3.15 -7.65
CA THR A 26 15.23 -4.29 -7.13
C THR A 26 15.54 -4.50 -5.64
N HIS A 27 14.67 -5.24 -4.97
CA HIS A 27 14.86 -5.67 -3.59
C HIS A 27 14.47 -7.14 -3.49
N LYS A 28 15.46 -8.02 -3.35
CA LYS A 28 15.26 -9.44 -3.16
C LYS A 28 14.81 -9.73 -1.73
N ALA A 29 13.54 -10.07 -1.57
CA ALA A 29 12.95 -10.43 -0.29
C ALA A 29 13.50 -11.78 0.21
N PRO A 30 13.57 -11.99 1.54
CA PRO A 30 14.14 -13.21 2.12
C PRO A 30 13.30 -14.47 1.90
N SER A 31 12.03 -14.35 1.54
CA SER A 31 11.16 -15.47 1.16
C SER A 31 9.95 -15.00 0.36
N ILE A 32 9.28 -15.94 -0.32
CA ILE A 32 8.00 -15.68 -1.02
C ILE A 32 6.95 -15.11 -0.06
N LYS A 33 6.81 -15.71 1.14
CA LYS A 33 5.84 -15.24 2.14
C LYS A 33 6.05 -13.77 2.51
N VAL A 34 7.31 -13.34 2.64
CA VAL A 34 7.64 -11.94 2.94
C VAL A 34 7.32 -11.04 1.74
N ALA A 35 7.60 -11.47 0.51
CA ALA A 35 7.26 -10.70 -0.69
C ALA A 35 5.73 -10.55 -0.86
N GLU A 36 4.97 -11.61 -0.63
CA GLU A 36 3.49 -11.61 -0.67
C GLU A 36 2.92 -10.68 0.41
N ALA A 37 3.38 -10.83 1.66
CA ALA A 37 2.94 -9.99 2.77
C ALA A 37 3.25 -8.50 2.52
N ALA A 38 4.43 -8.19 1.97
CA ALA A 38 4.79 -6.82 1.62
C ALA A 38 3.81 -6.21 0.60
N LYS A 39 3.38 -6.98 -0.40
CA LYS A 39 2.41 -6.50 -1.40
C LYS A 39 1.04 -6.25 -0.79
N VAL A 40 0.60 -7.14 0.09
CA VAL A 40 -0.67 -7.02 0.81
C VAL A 40 -0.67 -5.79 1.71
N ILE A 41 0.38 -5.58 2.52
CA ILE A 41 0.48 -4.42 3.42
C ILE A 41 0.49 -3.10 2.64
N GLU A 42 1.17 -3.02 1.49
CA GLU A 42 1.16 -1.81 0.65
C GLU A 42 -0.28 -1.39 0.26
N ASN A 43 -1.09 -2.35 -0.18
CA ASN A 43 -2.46 -2.08 -0.59
C ASN A 43 -3.39 -1.84 0.59
N THR A 44 -3.23 -2.58 1.69
CA THR A 44 -3.99 -2.36 2.94
C THR A 44 -3.71 -0.99 3.55
N GLN A 45 -2.45 -0.55 3.58
CA GLN A 45 -2.09 0.78 4.05
C GLN A 45 -2.79 1.86 3.19
N ARG A 46 -2.79 1.70 1.87
CA ARG A 46 -3.46 2.64 0.96
C ARG A 46 -4.96 2.70 1.22
N ASP A 47 -5.62 1.54 1.33
CA ASP A 47 -7.07 1.44 1.56
C ASP A 47 -7.47 2.13 2.87
N LEU A 48 -6.81 1.76 3.98
CA LEU A 48 -7.09 2.32 5.30
C LEU A 48 -6.88 3.84 5.34
N ASN A 49 -5.82 4.35 4.72
CA ASN A 49 -5.60 5.79 4.70
C ASN A 49 -6.66 6.52 3.87
N ILE A 50 -7.09 5.98 2.72
CA ILE A 50 -8.19 6.59 1.94
C ILE A 50 -9.49 6.55 2.74
N ALA A 51 -9.79 5.45 3.42
CA ALA A 51 -10.97 5.33 4.28
C ALA A 51 -10.96 6.38 5.41
N VAL A 52 -9.83 6.56 6.08
CA VAL A 52 -9.68 7.59 7.13
C VAL A 52 -9.89 9.00 6.57
N ILE A 53 -9.30 9.34 5.42
CA ILE A 53 -9.50 10.66 4.80
C ILE A 53 -10.96 10.86 4.35
N ASN A 54 -11.64 9.81 3.88
CA ASN A 54 -13.07 9.85 3.58
C ASN A 54 -13.92 10.14 4.83
N GLU A 55 -13.59 9.54 5.98
CA GLU A 55 -14.27 9.85 7.25
C GLU A 55 -14.02 11.29 7.71
N PHE A 56 -12.77 11.77 7.60
CA PHE A 56 -12.45 13.17 7.92
C PHE A 56 -13.20 14.16 7.01
N ALA A 57 -13.29 13.88 5.71
CA ALA A 57 -14.07 14.71 4.79
C ALA A 57 -15.54 14.82 5.21
N LYS A 58 -16.15 13.71 5.66
CA LYS A 58 -17.52 13.70 6.20
C LYS A 58 -17.65 14.51 7.50
N ILE A 59 -16.68 14.40 8.41
CA ILE A 59 -16.67 15.15 9.67
C ILE A 59 -16.51 16.65 9.41
N PHE A 60 -15.54 17.04 8.59
CA PHE A 60 -15.27 18.44 8.26
C PHE A 60 -16.45 19.10 7.54
N ASN A 61 -17.12 18.37 6.64
CA ASN A 61 -18.35 18.85 6.01
C ASN A 61 -19.43 19.20 7.06
N ARG A 62 -19.66 18.33 8.04
CA ARG A 62 -20.62 18.60 9.15
C ARG A 62 -20.21 19.78 10.03
N LEU A 63 -18.92 20.06 10.13
CA LEU A 63 -18.37 21.19 10.89
C LEU A 63 -18.25 22.48 10.07
N GLY A 64 -18.58 22.48 8.78
CA GLY A 64 -18.40 23.62 7.88
C GLY A 64 -16.93 23.95 7.59
N ILE A 65 -16.04 22.96 7.69
CA ILE A 65 -14.59 23.09 7.45
C ILE A 65 -14.25 22.58 6.05
N ASP A 66 -13.51 23.36 5.26
CA ASP A 66 -13.02 22.92 3.95
C ASP A 66 -11.95 21.83 4.10
N THR A 67 -12.29 20.62 3.64
CA THR A 67 -11.40 19.45 3.69
C THR A 67 -10.12 19.67 2.92
N GLU A 68 -10.17 20.31 1.74
CA GLU A 68 -8.97 20.53 0.93
C GLU A 68 -8.01 21.51 1.60
N ALA A 69 -8.54 22.56 2.24
CA ALA A 69 -7.75 23.50 3.04
C ALA A 69 -7.06 22.79 4.21
N VAL A 70 -7.76 21.91 4.94
CA VAL A 70 -7.18 21.12 6.03
C VAL A 70 -6.07 20.20 5.51
N LEU A 71 -6.30 19.47 4.42
CA LEU A 71 -5.30 18.55 3.86
C LEU A 71 -4.06 19.29 3.34
N LYS A 72 -4.23 20.48 2.72
CA LYS A 72 -3.11 21.35 2.33
C LYS A 72 -2.29 21.81 3.54
N ALA A 73 -2.96 22.23 4.61
CA ALA A 73 -2.28 22.67 5.83
C ALA A 73 -1.53 21.51 6.50
N ALA A 74 -2.17 20.34 6.66
CA ALA A 74 -1.55 19.14 7.22
C ALA A 74 -0.37 18.65 6.37
N GLY A 75 -0.50 18.73 5.04
CA GLY A 75 0.52 18.36 4.06
C GLY A 75 1.80 19.19 4.11
N THR A 76 1.85 20.27 4.88
CA THR A 76 3.10 21.01 5.15
C THR A 76 4.03 20.29 6.15
N LYS A 77 3.53 19.29 6.89
CA LYS A 77 4.33 18.51 7.84
C LYS A 77 5.08 17.41 7.11
N TRP A 78 6.36 17.27 7.42
CA TRP A 78 7.28 16.33 6.74
C TRP A 78 6.86 14.86 6.80
N ASN A 79 6.09 14.48 7.82
CA ASN A 79 5.62 13.12 8.06
C ASN A 79 4.15 12.90 7.64
N PHE A 80 3.49 13.91 7.07
CA PHE A 80 2.13 13.74 6.59
C PHE A 80 2.13 13.01 5.25
N LEU A 81 1.35 11.93 5.17
CA LEU A 81 1.17 11.17 3.93
C LEU A 81 -0.01 11.74 3.15
N HIS A 82 0.23 12.19 1.92
CA HIS A 82 -0.78 12.88 1.11
C HIS A 82 -1.80 11.91 0.48
N PHE A 83 -2.85 11.60 1.23
CA PHE A 83 -4.05 10.92 0.72
C PHE A 83 -5.17 11.92 0.47
N LYS A 84 -6.08 11.56 -0.45
CA LYS A 84 -7.25 12.37 -0.81
C LYS A 84 -8.53 11.56 -0.63
N PRO A 85 -9.66 12.20 -0.26
CA PRO A 85 -10.93 11.52 -0.24
C PRO A 85 -11.34 11.14 -1.67
N GLY A 86 -12.04 10.02 -1.80
CA GLY A 86 -12.46 9.49 -3.08
C GLY A 86 -13.01 8.08 -3.00
N LEU A 87 -13.63 7.63 -4.09
CA LEU A 87 -14.07 6.25 -4.24
C LEU A 87 -12.86 5.35 -4.46
N VAL A 88 -12.87 4.19 -3.83
CA VAL A 88 -11.86 3.14 -4.04
C VAL A 88 -12.39 2.14 -5.06
N GLY A 89 -11.58 1.82 -6.07
CA GLY A 89 -11.92 0.86 -7.12
C GLY A 89 -10.69 0.12 -7.63
N GLY A 90 -10.87 -0.62 -8.73
CA GLY A 90 -9.82 -1.47 -9.30
C GLY A 90 -9.74 -2.86 -8.66
N HIS A 91 -8.82 -3.67 -9.16
CA HIS A 91 -8.79 -5.11 -8.90
C HIS A 91 -8.03 -5.52 -7.64
N CYS A 92 -7.19 -4.65 -7.06
CA CYS A 92 -6.27 -5.06 -5.99
C CYS A 92 -6.71 -4.56 -4.60
N ILE A 93 -7.01 -3.26 -4.49
CA ILE A 93 -7.25 -2.61 -3.18
C ILE A 93 -8.49 -3.20 -2.49
N SER A 94 -9.49 -3.63 -3.25
CA SER A 94 -10.74 -4.19 -2.76
C SER A 94 -10.66 -5.63 -2.26
N VAL A 95 -9.55 -6.35 -2.48
CA VAL A 95 -9.41 -7.79 -2.17
C VAL A 95 -8.21 -8.11 -1.28
N ASP A 96 -7.07 -7.45 -1.48
CA ASP A 96 -5.84 -7.75 -0.72
C ASP A 96 -6.00 -7.57 0.81
N PRO A 97 -6.71 -6.55 1.33
CA PRO A 97 -6.95 -6.43 2.78
C PRO A 97 -7.78 -7.59 3.34
N TYR A 98 -8.73 -8.11 2.55
CA TYR A 98 -9.57 -9.24 2.95
C TYR A 98 -8.82 -10.56 2.91
N TYR A 99 -7.87 -10.72 1.98
CA TYR A 99 -6.98 -11.89 1.97
C TYR A 99 -6.27 -12.04 3.32
N LEU A 100 -5.71 -10.95 3.86
CA LEU A 100 -5.03 -11.00 5.15
C LEU A 100 -5.99 -11.33 6.29
N THR A 101 -7.19 -10.75 6.27
CA THR A 101 -8.24 -11.01 7.28
C THR A 101 -8.64 -12.49 7.27
N HIS A 102 -8.88 -13.04 6.09
CA HIS A 102 -9.22 -14.45 5.92
C HIS A 102 -8.09 -15.37 6.39
N LYS A 103 -6.85 -15.13 5.96
CA LYS A 103 -5.69 -15.89 6.42
C LYS A 103 -5.49 -15.83 7.93
N ALA A 104 -5.79 -14.70 8.57
CA ALA A 104 -5.69 -14.55 10.02
C ALA A 104 -6.76 -15.35 10.79
N GLN A 105 -7.92 -15.62 10.19
CA GLN A 105 -8.99 -16.42 10.80
C GLN A 105 -8.72 -17.94 10.71
N GLU A 106 -7.86 -18.37 9.79
CA GLU A 106 -7.49 -19.78 9.61
C GLU A 106 -6.38 -20.25 10.56
N VAL A 107 -5.76 -19.33 11.31
CA VAL A 107 -4.68 -19.59 12.28
C VAL A 107 -5.23 -19.49 13.70
#